data_AF-A0A7Z7YRJ9-F1
#
_entry.id   AF-A0A7Z7YRJ9-F1
#
_cell.length_a   1.000
_cell.length_b   1.000
_cell.length_c   1.000
_cell.angle_alpha   90.00
_cell.angle_beta   90.00
_cell.angle_gamma   90.00
#
_symmetry.space_group_name_H-M   'P 1'
#
loop_
_entity.id
_entity.type
_entity.pdbx_description
1 polymer ?
#
loop_
_entity_poly.entity_id
_entity_poly.type
_entity_poly.pdbx_seq_one_letter_code
_entity_poly.pdbx_strand_id
1 'polypeptide(L)' 'MSIYDIAVENYDGSTYLLKRYKGKVLIIVNTATNCTLNDQFNKLEMLYKKYHKYGLEILSFPCNDFNNQEPEL' A
#
# COMPACT_ATOMS: atom_id res chain seq x y z
N MET A 1 6.07 12.45 16.10
CA MET A 1 5.34 12.22 14.83
C MET A 1 5.24 10.72 14.64
N SER A 2 4.02 10.17 14.60
CA SER A 2 3.75 8.75 14.42
C SER A 2 3.25 8.50 13.00
N ILE A 3 3.32 7.25 12.52
CA ILE A 3 2.68 6.83 11.27
C ILE A 3 1.19 7.23 11.23
N TYR A 4 0.52 7.26 12.38
CA TYR A 4 -0.89 7.61 12.50
C TYR A 4 -1.21 9.08 12.18
N ASP A 5 -0.21 9.95 12.20
CA ASP A 5 -0.37 11.38 11.91
C ASP A 5 -0.26 11.68 10.41
N ILE A 6 0.10 10.69 9.60
CA ILE A 6 0.27 10.84 8.14
C ILE A 6 -1.11 10.84 7.46
N ALA A 7 -1.36 11.89 6.69
CA ALA A 7 -2.48 11.98 5.77
C ALA A 7 -2.09 11.39 4.41
N VAL A 8 -2.96 10.59 3.82
CA VAL A 8 -2.78 9.99 2.50
C VAL A 8 -4.05 10.18 1.65
N GLU A 9 -3.88 10.20 0.34
CA GLU A 9 -4.95 10.36 -0.64
C GLU A 9 -5.47 8.99 -1.08
N ASN A 10 -6.78 8.86 -1.25
CA ASN A 10 -7.44 7.74 -1.91
C ASN A 10 -7.48 7.96 -3.42
N TYR A 11 -7.77 6.90 -4.18
CA TYR A 11 -7.97 6.98 -5.62
C TYR A 11 -9.11 7.93 -6.06
N ASP A 12 -10.06 8.25 -5.18
CA ASP A 12 -11.15 9.19 -5.43
C ASP A 12 -10.78 10.65 -5.09
N GLY A 13 -9.52 10.92 -4.71
CA GLY A 13 -9.04 12.24 -4.30
C GLY A 13 -9.35 12.61 -2.85
N SER A 14 -10.08 11.76 -2.11
CA SER A 14 -10.34 12.02 -0.69
C SER A 14 -9.11 11.74 0.18
N THR A 15 -8.88 12.56 1.19
CA THR A 15 -7.75 12.39 2.11
C THR A 15 -8.20 11.71 3.42
N TYR A 16 -7.37 10.83 3.97
CA TYR A 16 -7.59 10.25 5.29
C TYR A 16 -6.29 10.08 6.08
N LEU A 17 -6.39 10.04 7.41
CA LEU A 17 -5.25 9.76 8.30
C LEU A 17 -5.03 8.25 8.45
N LEU A 18 -3.77 7.82 8.42
CA LEU A 18 -3.39 6.42 8.70
C LEU A 18 -3.75 5.96 10.12
N LYS A 19 -4.11 6.89 11.02
CA LYS A 19 -4.72 6.59 12.33
C LYS A 19 -5.88 5.59 12.27
N ARG A 20 -6.61 5.51 11.16
CA ARG A 20 -7.70 4.52 10.97
C ARG A 20 -7.24 3.06 11.09
N TYR A 21 -5.95 2.80 10.91
CA TYR A 21 -5.36 1.47 11.01
C TYR A 21 -4.67 1.21 12.35
N LYS A 22 -4.93 2.02 13.38
CA LYS A 22 -4.34 1.83 14.71
C LYS A 22 -4.71 0.45 15.27
N GLY A 23 -3.70 -0.22 15.84
CA GLY A 23 -3.84 -1.59 16.36
C GLY A 23 -3.71 -2.69 15.31
N LYS A 24 -3.53 -2.35 14.04
CA LYS A 24 -3.24 -3.29 12.96
C LYS A 24 -1.74 -3.33 12.65
N VAL A 25 -1.28 -4.47 12.13
CA VAL A 25 0.04 -4.58 11.51
C VAL A 25 -0.08 -4.05 10.09
N LEU A 26 0.80 -3.15 9.69
CA LEU A 26 0.79 -2.52 8.37
C LEU A 26 1.99 -2.99 7.55
N ILE A 27 1.73 -3.42 6.32
CA ILE A 27 2.74 -3.51 5.26
C ILE A 27 2.42 -2.38 4.27
N ILE A 28 3.34 -1.45 4.11
CA ILE A 28 3.21 -0.31 3.18
C ILE A 28 4.17 -0.57 2.02
N VAL A 29 3.65 -0.57 0.80
CA VAL A 29 4.40 -0.93 -0.41
C VAL A 29 4.26 0.16 -1.45
N ASN A 30 5.37 0.63 -1.99
CA ASN A 30 5.36 1.42 -3.21
C ASN A 30 5.24 0.49 -4.43
N THR A 31 4.26 0.72 -5.30
CA THR A 31 3.97 -0.14 -6.46
C THR A 31 4.20 0.61 -7.76
N ALA A 32 4.48 -0.13 -8.84
CA ALA A 32 4.57 0.42 -10.20
C ALA A 32 3.99 -0.59 -11.21
N THR A 33 3.14 -0.18 -12.15
CA THR A 33 2.44 -1.02 -13.14
C THR A 33 3.40 -1.71 -14.11
N ASN A 34 4.49 -1.05 -14.53
CA ASN A 34 5.54 -1.64 -15.38
C ASN A 34 6.66 -2.29 -14.56
N CYS A 35 6.45 -2.56 -13.28
CA CYS A 35 7.42 -3.29 -12.49
C CYS A 35 7.34 -4.78 -12.82
N THR A 36 8.48 -5.42 -13.10
CA THR A 36 8.63 -6.86 -13.36
C THR A 36 8.35 -7.75 -12.12
N LEU A 37 7.60 -7.23 -11.15
CA LEU A 37 7.37 -7.79 -9.83
C LEU A 37 5.97 -8.43 -9.68
N ASN A 38 5.39 -8.96 -10.77
CA ASN A 38 4.12 -9.72 -10.71
C ASN A 38 4.11 -10.79 -9.62
N ASP A 39 5.25 -11.46 -9.41
CA ASP A 39 5.40 -12.46 -8.34
C ASP A 39 5.29 -11.86 -6.93
N GLN A 40 5.63 -10.59 -6.74
CA GLN A 40 5.48 -9.92 -5.44
C GLN A 40 4.01 -9.63 -5.13
N PHE A 41 3.20 -9.21 -6.10
CA PHE A 41 1.76 -9.01 -5.89
C PHE A 41 1.07 -10.29 -5.45
N ASN A 42 1.38 -11.42 -6.09
CA ASN A 42 0.84 -12.72 -5.69
C ASN A 42 1.24 -13.08 -4.25
N LYS A 43 2.50 -12.83 -3.85
CA LYS A 43 2.97 -13.07 -2.48
C LYS A 43 2.29 -12.16 -1.45
N LEU A 44 2.08 -10.88 -1.79
CA LEU A 44 1.36 -9.93 -0.93
C LEU A 44 -0.11 -10.34 -0.77
N GLU A 45 -0.75 -10.77 -1.86
CA GLU A 45 -2.13 -11.28 -1.82
C GLU A 45 -2.23 -12.54 -0.93
N MET A 46 -1.27 -13.47 -1.05
CA MET A 46 -1.21 -14.66 -0.18
C MET A 46 -1.03 -14.29 1.30
N LEU A 47 -0.16 -13.32 1.60
CA LEU A 47 0.03 -12.82 2.97
C LEU A 47 -1.25 -12.18 3.51
N TYR A 48 -1.92 -11.35 2.70
CA TYR A 48 -3.17 -10.71 3.07
C TYR A 48 -4.26 -11.75 3.34
N LYS A 49 -4.48 -12.69 2.41
CA LYS A 49 -5.43 -13.82 2.59
C LYS A 49 -5.17 -14.60 3.87
N LYS A 50 -3.90 -14.82 4.22
CA LYS A 50 -3.50 -15.58 5.42
C LYS A 50 -3.69 -14.79 6.72
N TYR A 51 -3.36 -13.50 6.73
CA TYR A 51 -3.20 -12.73 7.97
C TYR A 51 -4.17 -11.57 8.17
N HIS A 52 -4.98 -11.20 7.18
CA HIS A 52 -5.91 -10.06 7.29
C HIS A 52 -6.87 -10.21 8.48
N LYS A 53 -7.42 -11.41 8.68
CA LYS A 53 -8.30 -11.71 9.82
C LYS A 53 -7.63 -11.61 11.20
N TYR A 54 -6.30 -11.59 11.24
CA TYR A 54 -5.52 -11.39 12.47
C TYR A 54 -5.01 -9.95 12.61
N GLY A 55 -5.52 -9.02 11.81
CA GLY A 55 -5.20 -7.59 11.90
C GLY A 55 -4.06 -7.14 10.99
N LEU A 56 -3.72 -7.88 9.93
CA LEU A 56 -2.83 -7.38 8.87
C LEU A 56 -3.59 -6.51 7.87
N GLU A 57 -3.01 -5.37 7.50
CA GLU A 57 -3.41 -4.60 6.32
C GLU A 57 -2.21 -4.34 5.42
N ILE A 58 -2.45 -4.36 4.11
CA ILE A 58 -1.45 -4.02 3.10
C ILE A 58 -1.94 -2.77 2.38
N LEU A 59 -1.11 -1.72 2.38
CA LEU A 59 -1.38 -0.45 1.70
C LEU A 59 -0.42 -0.31 0.52
N SER A 60 -0.96 -0.26 -0.69
CA SER A 60 -0.20 -0.08 -1.93
C SER A 60 -0.33 1.36 -2.42
N PHE A 61 0.82 2.04 -2.54
CA PHE A 61 0.90 3.40 -3.06
C PHE A 61 1.64 3.36 -4.41
N PRO A 62 0.97 3.64 -5.54
CA PRO A 62 1.66 3.75 -6.82
C PRO A 62 2.69 4.87 -6.78
N CYS A 63 3.84 4.67 -7.42
CA CYS A 63 4.95 5.63 -7.42
C CYS A 63 5.71 5.56 -8.74
N ASN A 64 5.97 6.72 -9.36
CA ASN A 64 6.68 6.84 -10.63
C ASN A 64 8.17 7.23 -10.48
N ASP A 65 8.68 7.31 -9.25
CA ASP A 65 10.04 7.80 -8.97
C ASP A 65 11.15 6.82 -9.41
N PHE A 66 10.79 5.62 -9.87
CA PHE A 66 11.71 4.59 -10.31
C PHE A 66 11.56 4.32 -11.81
N ASN A 67 12.51 4.85 -12.60
CA ASN A 67 12.64 4.59 -14.04
C ASN A 67 11.35 4.82 -14.87
N ASN A 68 10.48 5.74 -14.46
CA ASN A 68 9.17 5.99 -15.09
C ASN A 68 8.30 4.71 -15.23
N GLN A 69 8.36 3.80 -14.25
CA GLN A 69 7.65 2.51 -14.29
C GLN A 69 6.16 2.61 -13.96
N GLU A 70 5.61 3.79 -13.71
CA GLU A 70 4.18 4.04 -13.51
C GLU A 70 3.77 5.25 -14.37
N PRO A 71 3.76 5.11 -15.71
CA PRO A 71 3.57 6.24 -16.64
C PRO A 71 2.13 6.79 -16.66
N GLU A 72 1.17 6.08 -16.06
CA GLU A 72 -0.25 6.46 -16.03
C GLU A 72 -0.69 7.13 -14.71
N LEU A 73 0.26 7.37 -13.79
CA LEU A 73 0.06 8.16 -12.57
C LEU A 73 -0.17 9.64 -12.83
#